data_AF-A0A060CLB3-F1
#
_entry.id   AF-A0A060CLB3-F1
#
_cell.length_a   1.000
_cell.length_b   1.000
_cell.length_c   1.000
_cell.angle_alpha   90.00
_cell.angle_beta   90.00
_cell.angle_gamma   90.00
#
_symmetry.space_group_name_H-M   'P 1'
#
loop_
_entity.id
_entity.type
_entity.pdbx_description
1 polymer ?
#
loop_
_entity_poly.entity_id
_entity_poly.type
_entity_poly.pdbx_seq_one_letter_code
_entity_poly.pdbx_strand_id
1 'polypeptide(L)'
;GYLNYEQVKIRQRLNLLTTSVEEFKADAVREHDGMIAMLVDNGFLDRELAQDEAAHEQEIVEAQYRALTSAPSKLLAAAIVDGVGERRAQNQPGTNNEYPNWRVPLADGNGDVVPLEELFDNPRMQSLADVMNG
;
A
#
# COMPACT_ATOMS: atom_id res chain seq x y z
N GLY A 1 -1.85 2.83 1.39
CA GLY A 1 -1.43 3.54 2.64
C GLY A 1 0.07 3.79 2.76
N TYR A 2 0.89 2.76 2.58
CA TYR A 2 2.35 2.79 2.80
C TYR A 2 3.10 3.88 2.00
N LEU A 3 2.80 4.01 0.71
CA LEU A 3 3.38 5.05 -0.19
C LEU A 3 3.14 6.48 0.34
N ASN A 4 2.07 6.68 1.12
CA ASN A 4 1.71 7.95 1.72
C ASN A 4 2.19 8.08 3.19
N TYR A 5 3.08 7.20 3.64
CA TYR A 5 3.65 7.16 4.99
C TYR A 5 2.61 7.05 6.12
N GLU A 6 1.47 6.38 5.89
CA GLU A 6 0.45 6.23 6.94
C GLU A 6 1.00 5.54 8.20
N GLN A 7 1.93 4.59 8.04
CA GLN A 7 2.63 3.94 9.14
C GLN A 7 3.41 4.91 10.04
N VAL A 8 3.91 6.03 9.50
CA VAL A 8 4.55 7.10 10.27
C VAL A 8 3.48 7.94 10.96
N LYS A 9 2.47 8.38 10.19
CA LYS A 9 1.40 9.28 10.66
C LYS A 9 0.60 8.68 11.81
N ILE A 10 0.19 7.42 11.70
CA ILE A 10 -0.58 6.74 12.74
C ILE A 10 0.23 6.57 14.03
N ARG A 11 1.49 6.15 13.93
CA ARG A 11 2.35 5.97 15.12
C ARG A 11 2.66 7.29 15.80
N GLN A 12 2.89 8.35 15.03
CA GLN A 12 3.06 9.70 15.57
C GLN A 12 1.78 10.15 16.29
N ARG A 13 0.61 10.05 15.64
CA ARG A 13 -0.69 10.47 16.21
C ARG A 13 -1.02 9.73 17.50
N LEU A 14 -0.62 8.46 17.61
CA LEU A 14 -0.89 7.61 18.78
C LEU A 14 0.26 7.60 19.80
N ASN A 15 1.30 8.43 19.63
CA ASN A 15 2.48 8.50 20.50
C ASN A 15 3.19 7.15 20.71
N LEU A 16 3.34 6.38 19.62
CA LEU A 16 3.93 5.04 19.62
C LEU A 16 5.40 5.01 19.16
N LEU A 17 5.97 6.17 18.82
CA LEU A 17 7.34 6.25 18.34
C LEU A 17 8.32 6.25 19.52
N THR A 18 9.35 5.41 19.43
CA THR A 18 10.44 5.35 20.42
C THR A 18 11.62 6.26 20.06
N THR A 19 11.63 6.77 18.82
CA THR A 19 12.57 7.76 18.29
C THR A 19 11.80 9.00 17.85
N SER A 20 12.50 10.03 17.36
CA SER A 20 11.82 11.19 16.79
C SER A 20 11.03 10.81 15.52
N VAL A 21 9.99 11.60 15.21
CA VAL A 21 9.22 11.37 13.97
C VAL A 21 10.09 11.57 12.74
N GLU A 22 11.06 12.49 12.81
CA GLU A 22 12.00 12.78 11.73
C GLU A 22 12.90 11.57 11.45
N GLU A 23 13.44 10.94 12.50
CA GLU A 23 14.29 9.75 12.37
C GLU A 23 13.48 8.57 11.79
N PHE A 24 12.32 8.27 12.38
CA PHE A 24 11.46 7.19 11.89
C PHE A 24 10.98 7.42 10.45
N LYS A 25 10.65 8.67 10.09
CA LYS A 25 10.27 9.03 8.72
C LYS A 25 11.44 8.88 7.76
N ALA A 26 12.66 9.27 8.15
CA ALA A 26 13.84 9.12 7.30
C ALA A 26 14.10 7.64 6.98
N ASP A 27 13.87 6.74 7.93
CA ASP A 27 13.99 5.30 7.70
C ASP A 27 12.92 4.79 6.72
N ALA A 28 11.66 5.21 6.90
CA ALA A 28 10.58 4.87 5.99
C ALA A 28 10.82 5.40 4.56
N VAL A 29 11.40 6.60 4.41
CA VAL A 29 11.78 7.16 3.09
C VAL A 29 12.86 6.29 2.45
N ARG A 30 13.92 5.90 3.19
CA ARG A 30 14.97 5.04 2.61
C ARG A 30 14.44 3.68 2.15
N GLU A 31 13.52 3.09 2.91
CA GLU A 31 12.87 1.83 2.53
C GLU A 31 12.00 2.01 1.28
N HIS A 32 11.24 3.10 1.22
CA HIS A 32 10.43 3.46 0.07
C HIS A 32 11.29 3.68 -1.19
N ASP A 33 12.33 4.51 -1.11
CA ASP A 33 13.25 4.79 -2.22
C ASP A 33 13.91 3.49 -2.73
N GLY A 34 14.29 2.59 -1.83
CA GLY A 34 14.87 1.30 -2.18
C GLY A 34 13.87 0.38 -2.90
N MET A 35 12.60 0.40 -2.49
CA MET A 35 11.53 -0.33 -3.17
C MET A 35 11.29 0.23 -4.58
N ILE A 36 11.16 1.55 -4.75
CA ILE A 36 10.97 2.18 -6.06
C ILE A 36 12.15 1.89 -6.98
N ALA A 37 13.39 2.03 -6.49
CA ALA A 37 14.58 1.71 -7.26
C ALA A 37 14.57 0.25 -7.72
N MET A 38 14.22 -0.70 -6.85
CA MET A 38 14.09 -2.12 -7.21
C MET A 38 13.07 -2.34 -8.33
N LEU A 39 11.89 -1.69 -8.27
CA LEU A 39 10.87 -1.82 -9.30
C LEU A 39 11.34 -1.28 -10.65
N VAL A 40 12.02 -0.13 -10.65
CA VAL A 40 12.54 0.50 -11.88
C VAL A 40 13.69 -0.31 -12.46
N ASP A 41 14.68 -0.68 -11.65
CA ASP A 41 15.90 -1.34 -12.11
C ASP A 41 15.63 -2.76 -12.66
N ASN A 42 14.56 -3.42 -12.18
CA ASN A 42 14.12 -4.72 -12.69
C ASN A 42 13.05 -4.63 -13.79
N GLY A 43 12.68 -3.41 -14.22
CA GLY A 43 11.73 -3.19 -15.31
C GLY A 43 10.26 -3.44 -14.98
N PHE A 44 9.89 -3.48 -13.70
CA PHE A 44 8.49 -3.60 -13.27
C PHE A 44 7.72 -2.28 -13.29
N LEU A 45 8.44 -1.16 -13.15
CA LEU A 45 7.92 0.21 -13.16
C LEU A 45 8.74 1.06 -14.14
N ASP A 46 8.06 1.86 -14.96
CA ASP A 46 8.73 2.86 -15.79
C ASP A 46 9.32 3.98 -14.91
N ARG A 47 10.56 4.37 -15.20
CA ARG A 47 11.25 5.46 -14.50
C ARG A 47 10.49 6.78 -14.58
N GLU A 48 9.75 7.04 -15.65
CA GLU A 48 8.95 8.26 -15.78
C GLU A 48 7.79 8.28 -14.77
N LEU A 49 7.12 7.14 -14.57
CA LEU A 49 6.03 7.03 -13.59
C LEU A 49 6.52 7.22 -12.15
N ALA A 50 7.74 6.79 -11.85
CA ALA A 50 8.36 6.98 -10.55
C ALA A 50 8.69 8.46 -10.22
N GLN A 51 8.60 9.39 -11.19
CA GLN A 51 8.85 10.82 -10.94
C GLN A 51 7.65 11.53 -10.31
N ASP A 52 6.43 11.01 -10.50
CA ASP A 52 5.21 11.53 -9.90
C ASP A 52 4.38 10.37 -9.29
N GLU A 53 4.90 9.83 -8.19
CA GLU A 53 4.28 8.70 -7.50
C GLU A 53 2.84 8.98 -7.05
N ALA A 54 2.50 10.24 -6.77
CA ALA A 54 1.17 10.64 -6.35
C ALA A 54 0.16 10.53 -7.51
N ALA A 55 0.58 10.89 -8.73
CA ALA A 55 -0.23 10.72 -9.93
C ALA A 55 -0.33 9.25 -10.38
N HIS A 56 0.68 8.43 -10.04
CA HIS A 56 0.84 7.05 -10.53
C HIS A 56 0.77 5.98 -9.43
N GLU A 57 0.02 6.25 -8.35
CA GLU A 57 -0.05 5.36 -7.18
C GLU A 57 -0.48 3.94 -7.57
N GLN A 58 -1.46 3.82 -8.48
CA GLN A 58 -1.99 2.52 -8.90
C GLN A 58 -0.94 1.73 -9.71
N GLU A 59 -0.24 2.38 -10.63
CA GLU A 59 0.80 1.77 -11.46
C GLU A 59 1.98 1.29 -10.61
N ILE A 60 2.30 2.01 -9.53
CA ILE A 60 3.32 1.60 -8.54
C ILE A 60 2.85 0.39 -7.73
N VAL A 61 1.59 0.36 -7.31
CA VAL A 61 0.99 -0.81 -6.65
C VAL A 61 1.07 -2.01 -7.58
N GLU A 62 0.62 -1.88 -8.82
CA GLU A 62 0.69 -2.94 -9.82
C GLU A 62 2.11 -3.41 -10.09
N ALA A 63 3.09 -2.51 -10.15
CA ALA A 63 4.49 -2.87 -10.29
C ALA A 63 4.99 -3.73 -9.12
N GLN A 64 4.58 -3.45 -7.88
CA GLN A 64 4.88 -4.32 -6.73
C GLN A 64 4.30 -5.72 -6.93
N TYR A 65 3.08 -5.81 -7.47
CA TYR A 65 2.45 -7.10 -7.75
C TYR A 65 3.08 -7.84 -8.95
N ARG A 66 3.54 -7.14 -9.99
CA ARG A 66 4.37 -7.73 -11.06
C ARG A 66 5.69 -8.29 -10.51
N ALA A 67 6.33 -7.54 -9.60
CA ALA A 67 7.53 -8.03 -8.92
C ALA A 67 7.22 -9.28 -8.07
N LEU A 68 6.09 -9.29 -7.36
CA LEU A 68 5.62 -10.44 -6.58
C LEU A 68 5.37 -11.67 -7.45
N THR A 69 4.72 -11.53 -8.61
CA THR A 69 4.44 -12.66 -9.53
C THR A 69 5.69 -13.20 -10.21
N SER A 70 6.76 -12.40 -10.29
CA SER A 70 8.06 -12.87 -10.80
C SER A 70 8.83 -13.78 -9.83
N ALA A 71 8.46 -13.79 -8.54
CA ALA A 71 9.13 -14.58 -7.53
C ALA A 71 8.82 -16.10 -7.69
N PRO A 72 9.75 -17.01 -7.34
CA PRO A 72 9.53 -18.47 -7.43
C PRO A 72 8.59 -19.03 -6.33
N SER A 73 7.70 -18.20 -5.81
CA SER A 73 6.75 -18.51 -4.74
C SER A 73 5.67 -19.48 -5.22
N LYS A 74 5.30 -20.44 -4.38
CA LYS A 74 4.22 -21.42 -4.69
C LYS A 74 2.82 -20.85 -4.49
N LEU A 75 2.69 -19.87 -3.60
CA LEU A 75 1.45 -19.19 -3.29
C LEU A 75 1.72 -17.69 -3.36
N LEU A 76 0.83 -16.99 -4.05
CA LEU A 76 0.80 -15.54 -4.16
C LEU A 76 -0.50 -15.05 -3.54
N ALA A 77 -0.48 -13.88 -2.91
CA ALA A 77 -1.64 -13.30 -2.28
C ALA A 77 -1.73 -11.82 -2.64
N ALA A 78 -2.91 -11.40 -3.08
CA ALA A 78 -3.26 -9.99 -3.23
C ALA A 78 -4.16 -9.54 -2.09
N ALA A 79 -3.84 -8.40 -1.50
CA ALA A 79 -4.64 -7.82 -0.46
C ALA A 79 -5.77 -6.99 -1.09
N ILE A 80 -7.02 -7.28 -0.74
CA ILE A 80 -8.20 -6.59 -1.29
C ILE A 80 -8.11 -5.07 -1.07
N VAL A 81 -7.49 -4.65 0.04
CA VAL A 81 -7.23 -3.24 0.37
C VAL A 81 -6.41 -2.51 -0.69
N ASP A 82 -5.45 -3.17 -1.34
CA ASP A 82 -4.65 -2.56 -2.41
C ASP A 82 -5.46 -2.44 -3.70
N GLY A 83 -6.35 -3.41 -3.96
CA GLY A 83 -7.25 -3.39 -5.12
C GLY A 83 -8.33 -2.31 -5.05
N VAL A 84 -8.59 -1.70 -3.90
CA VAL A 84 -9.53 -0.57 -3.77
C VAL A 84 -8.86 0.75 -3.39
N GLY A 85 -7.55 0.73 -3.10
CA GLY A 85 -6.78 1.89 -2.69
C GLY A 85 -6.94 2.29 -1.22
N GLU A 86 -7.35 1.38 -0.34
CA GLU A 86 -7.51 1.65 1.09
C GLU A 86 -6.19 2.15 1.70
N ARG A 87 -6.29 3.22 2.49
CA ARG A 87 -5.11 3.88 3.08
C ARG A 87 -4.94 3.57 4.55
N ARG A 88 -6.02 3.21 5.24
CA ARG A 88 -6.06 3.00 6.69
C ARG A 88 -5.59 1.59 7.04
N ALA A 89 -4.79 1.47 8.08
CA ALA A 89 -4.38 0.17 8.59
C ALA A 89 -5.57 -0.54 9.26
N GLN A 90 -5.73 -1.85 9.08
CA GLN A 90 -6.75 -2.60 9.82
C GLN A 90 -6.41 -2.74 11.32
N ASN A 91 -5.11 -2.80 11.62
CA ASN A 91 -4.60 -2.99 12.96
C ASN A 91 -3.31 -2.20 13.14
N GLN A 92 -3.18 -1.52 14.27
CA GLN A 92 -1.95 -0.87 14.72
C GLN A 92 -1.42 -1.62 15.95
N PRO A 93 -0.41 -2.50 15.78
CA PRO A 93 0.21 -3.20 16.89
C PRO A 93 0.67 -2.24 17.99
N GLY A 94 0.57 -2.68 19.25
CA GLY A 94 0.88 -1.85 20.41
C GLY A 94 -0.24 -0.91 20.84
N THR A 95 -1.47 -1.11 20.36
CA THR A 95 -2.66 -0.34 20.78
C THR A 95 -3.78 -1.27 21.21
N ASN A 96 -4.68 -0.74 22.04
CA ASN A 96 -5.94 -1.34 22.44
C ASN A 96 -7.11 -0.48 21.93
N ASN A 97 -7.46 0.59 22.67
CA ASN A 97 -8.59 1.48 22.36
C ASN A 97 -8.17 2.80 21.69
N GLU A 98 -6.87 3.02 21.49
CA GLU A 98 -6.30 4.20 20.84
C GLU A 98 -6.57 4.20 19.33
N TYR A 99 -6.80 3.02 18.74
CA TYR A 99 -7.16 2.84 17.33
C TYR A 99 -8.34 1.87 17.21
N PRO A 100 -9.26 2.04 16.23
CA PRO A 100 -10.33 1.09 15.96
C PRO A 100 -9.81 -0.20 15.30
N ASN A 101 -8.84 -0.88 15.94
CA ASN A 101 -8.30 -2.16 15.47
C ASN A 101 -9.43 -3.13 15.17
N TRP A 102 -9.30 -3.85 14.05
CA TRP A 102 -10.22 -4.90 13.61
C TRP A 102 -11.66 -4.42 13.33
N ARG A 103 -11.84 -3.11 13.23
CA ARG A 103 -13.14 -2.44 13.06
C ARG A 103 -13.13 -1.43 11.91
N VAL A 104 -12.09 -1.43 11.08
CA VAL A 104 -12.00 -0.56 9.91
C VAL A 104 -12.73 -1.25 8.75
N PRO A 105 -13.86 -0.71 8.26
CA PRO A 105 -14.54 -1.26 7.09
C PRO A 105 -13.69 -1.01 5.84
N LEU A 106 -13.79 -1.89 4.85
CA LEU A 106 -13.12 -1.70 3.56
C LEU A 106 -13.63 -0.40 2.90
N ALA A 107 -12.72 0.48 2.54
CA ALA A 107 -13.02 1.71 1.82
C ALA A 107 -12.00 1.96 0.70
N ASP A 108 -12.37 2.85 -0.21
CA ASP A 108 -11.51 3.29 -1.29
C ASP A 108 -10.46 4.32 -0.82
N GLY A 109 -9.69 4.87 -1.77
CA GLY A 109 -8.67 5.88 -1.50
C GLY A 109 -9.20 7.22 -0.97
N ASN A 110 -10.50 7.49 -1.10
CA ASN A 110 -11.19 8.67 -0.56
C ASN A 110 -11.78 8.40 0.84
N GLY A 111 -11.83 7.13 1.25
CA GLY A 111 -12.42 6.69 2.51
C GLY A 111 -13.90 6.34 2.40
N ASP A 112 -14.44 6.24 1.19
CA ASP A 112 -15.81 5.81 0.93
C ASP A 112 -15.90 4.28 0.98
N VAL A 113 -16.89 3.75 1.70
CA VAL A 113 -17.05 2.30 1.90
C VAL A 113 -17.25 1.60 0.55
N VAL A 114 -16.50 0.52 0.32
CA VAL A 114 -16.65 -0.33 -0.87
C VAL A 114 -17.50 -1.55 -0.51
N PRO A 115 -18.76 -1.63 -0.96
CA PRO A 115 -19.60 -2.80 -0.75
C PRO A 115 -19.12 -3.99 -1.59
N LEU A 116 -19.47 -5.20 -1.16
CA LEU A 116 -19.04 -6.43 -1.85
C LEU A 116 -19.58 -6.51 -3.28
N GLU A 117 -20.81 -6.01 -3.48
CA GLU A 117 -21.51 -5.97 -4.75
C GLU A 117 -20.76 -5.16 -5.81
N GLU A 118 -19.98 -4.15 -5.41
CA GLU A 118 -19.19 -3.29 -6.31
C GLU A 118 -17.73 -3.73 -6.39
N LEU A 119 -17.28 -4.61 -5.49
CA LEU A 119 -15.86 -4.94 -5.33
C LEU A 119 -15.25 -5.53 -6.60
N PHE A 120 -15.96 -6.45 -7.25
CA PHE A 120 -15.47 -7.14 -8.44
C PHE A 120 -15.63 -6.32 -9.73
N ASP A 121 -16.45 -5.27 -9.70
CA ASP A 121 -16.61 -4.31 -10.79
C ASP A 121 -15.69 -3.08 -10.63
N ASN A 122 -14.97 -2.99 -9.51
CA ASN A 122 -14.05 -1.90 -9.24
C ASN A 122 -12.87 -1.92 -10.23
N PRO A 123 -12.62 -0.85 -10.99
CA PRO A 123 -11.55 -0.82 -12.00
C PRO A 123 -10.15 -1.09 -11.44
N ARG A 124 -9.84 -0.60 -10.22
CA ARG A 124 -8.54 -0.85 -9.57
C ARG A 124 -8.40 -2.32 -9.16
N MET A 125 -9.49 -2.95 -8.74
CA MET A 125 -9.51 -4.38 -8.39
C MET A 125 -9.31 -5.24 -9.63
N GLN A 126 -10.01 -4.93 -10.71
CA GLN A 126 -9.86 -5.64 -11.99
C GLN A 126 -8.43 -5.50 -12.54
N SER A 127 -7.89 -4.28 -12.55
CA SER A 127 -6.51 -4.04 -13.00
C SER A 127 -5.48 -4.85 -12.18
N LEU A 128 -5.66 -4.89 -10.85
CA LEU A 128 -4.78 -5.67 -9.97
C LEU A 128 -4.95 -7.18 -10.19
N ALA A 129 -6.18 -7.66 -10.39
CA ALA A 129 -6.45 -9.05 -10.69
C ALA A 129 -5.81 -9.49 -12.02
N ASP A 130 -5.83 -8.63 -13.04
CA ASP A 130 -5.19 -8.89 -14.32
C ASP A 130 -3.67 -9.07 -14.14
N VAL A 131 -3.02 -8.20 -13.37
CA VAL A 131 -1.59 -8.34 -13.03
C VAL A 131 -1.28 -9.67 -12.36
N MET A 132 -2.16 -10.15 -11.48
CA MET A 132 -1.98 -11.42 -10.76
C MET A 132 -2.23 -12.65 -11.64
N ASN A 133 -2.98 -12.52 -12.73
CA ASN A 133 -3.33 -13.61 -13.64
C ASN A 133 -2.29 -13.83 -14.76
N GLY A 134 -1.41 -12.86 -15.01
CA GLY A 134 -0.34 -12.95 -16.03
C GLY A 134 -0.80 -12.48 -17.40
#